data_AF-A0A2Z3GHK8-F1
#
_entry.id   AF-A0A2Z3GHK8-F1
#
_cell.length_a   1.000
_cell.length_b   1.000
_cell.length_c   1.000
_cell.angle_alpha   90.00
_cell.angle_beta   90.00
_cell.angle_gamma   90.00
#
_symmetry.space_group_name_H-M   'P 1'
#
loop_
_entity.id
_entity.type
_entity.pdbx_description
1 polymer ?
#
loop_
_entity_poly.entity_id
_entity_poly.type
_entity_poly.pdbx_seq_one_letter_code
_entity_poly.pdbx_strand_id
1 'polypeptide(L)'
;MLHVGFAADGRSGTVVAMADLEEVPAGFLTDRHVLKLMTRRLTEVGQRVRQRTLQLQSVDELTSDKLQDLSQELDKQLWQFRAHLG
;
A
#
# COMPACT_ATOMS: atom_id res chain seq x y z
N MET A 1 -10.38 -4.39 -9.48
CA MET A 1 -9.41 -4.41 -10.60
C MET A 1 -9.84 -5.29 -11.78
N LEU A 2 -10.42 -6.49 -11.58
CA LEU A 2 -10.93 -7.30 -12.71
C LEU A 2 -12.07 -6.66 -13.52
N HIS A 3 -12.78 -5.69 -12.95
CA HIS A 3 -13.86 -4.96 -13.62
C HIS A 3 -13.39 -3.81 -14.53
N VAL A 4 -12.10 -3.44 -14.51
CA VAL A 4 -11.54 -2.30 -15.29
C VAL A 4 -10.63 -2.80 -16.43
N GLY A 5 -10.67 -4.10 -16.77
CA GLY A 5 -9.94 -4.64 -17.92
C GLY A 5 -8.41 -4.75 -17.76
N PHE A 6 -7.85 -4.41 -16.60
CA PHE A 6 -6.44 -4.63 -16.28
C PHE A 6 -6.29 -5.92 -15.46
N ALA A 7 -5.54 -6.89 -16.00
CA ALA A 7 -5.17 -8.11 -15.27
C ALA A 7 -4.22 -7.74 -14.13
N ALA A 8 -4.57 -8.09 -12.89
CA ALA A 8 -3.65 -8.00 -11.77
C ALA A 8 -2.61 -9.12 -11.89
N ASP A 9 -1.47 -8.85 -12.53
CA ASP A 9 -0.35 -9.79 -12.63
C ASP A 9 0.39 -9.86 -11.27
N GLY A 10 0.12 -10.92 -10.52
CA GLY A 10 0.69 -11.14 -9.19
C GLY A 10 2.02 -11.91 -9.17
N ARG A 11 2.65 -12.17 -10.32
CA ARG A 11 3.96 -12.84 -10.35
C ARG A 11 4.98 -12.02 -9.57
N SER A 12 5.79 -12.67 -8.74
CA SER A 12 6.77 -12.00 -7.86
C SER A 12 7.67 -11.03 -8.62
N GLY A 13 8.16 -11.42 -9.81
CA GLY A 13 8.96 -10.54 -10.67
C GLY A 13 8.21 -9.28 -11.13
N THR A 14 6.93 -9.40 -11.49
CA THR A 14 6.09 -8.25 -11.86
C THR A 14 5.80 -7.36 -10.65
N VAL A 15 5.52 -7.96 -9.50
CA VAL A 15 5.29 -7.22 -8.24
C VAL A 15 6.54 -6.44 -7.84
N VAL A 16 7.73 -7.07 -7.87
CA VAL A 16 9.00 -6.39 -7.56
C VAL A 16 9.26 -5.25 -8.55
N ALA A 17 9.05 -5.49 -9.85
CA ALA A 17 9.27 -4.48 -10.89
C ALA A 17 8.30 -3.29 -10.79
N MET A 18 7.08 -3.51 -10.31
CA MET A 18 6.00 -2.50 -10.30
C MET A 18 5.75 -1.88 -8.93
N ALA A 19 6.19 -2.51 -7.83
CA ALA A 19 5.93 -2.02 -6.48
C ALA A 19 6.60 -0.69 -6.20
N ASP A 20 7.74 -0.42 -6.87
CA ASP A 20 8.57 0.76 -6.65
C ASP A 20 8.81 1.01 -5.15
N LEU A 21 9.25 -0.06 -4.48
CA LEU A 21 9.60 -0.04 -3.07
C LEU A 21 11.07 -0.46 -2.93
N GLU A 22 11.76 0.15 -1.96
CA GLU A 22 13.14 -0.22 -1.61
C GLU A 22 13.23 -1.72 -1.26
N GLU A 23 14.38 -2.36 -1.52
CA GLU A 23 14.59 -3.75 -1.13
C GLU A 23 14.54 -3.94 0.40
N VAL A 24 14.13 -5.12 0.84
CA VAL A 24 14.21 -5.48 2.25
C VAL A 24 15.67 -5.84 2.56
N PRO A 25 16.31 -5.26 3.60
CA PRO A 25 17.69 -5.58 3.91
C PRO A 25 17.87 -7.06 4.22
N ALA A 26 18.94 -7.67 3.70
CA ALA A 26 19.27 -9.07 3.95
C ALA A 26 19.76 -9.29 5.39
N GLY A 27 19.49 -10.48 5.93
CA GLY A 27 19.93 -10.90 7.27
C GLY A 27 18.86 -10.76 8.36
N PHE A 28 19.27 -10.92 9.62
CA PHE A 28 18.35 -10.81 10.76
C PHE A 28 17.98 -9.35 11.03
N LEU A 29 16.70 -9.03 10.82
CA LEU A 29 16.13 -7.75 11.21
C LEU A 29 15.57 -7.87 12.63
N THR A 30 15.86 -6.89 13.48
CA THR A 30 15.20 -6.76 14.78
C THR A 30 13.73 -6.39 14.57
N ASP A 31 12.85 -6.77 15.50
CA ASP A 31 11.43 -6.41 15.43
C ASP A 31 11.24 -4.91 15.20
N ARG A 32 12.04 -4.07 15.86
CA ARG A 32 12.02 -2.61 15.69
C ARG A 32 12.40 -2.17 14.27
N HIS A 33 13.34 -2.84 13.61
CA HIS A 33 13.66 -2.56 12.21
C HIS A 33 12.54 -2.98 11.26
N VAL A 34 11.95 -4.16 11.49
CA VAL A 34 10.79 -4.64 10.71
C VAL A 34 9.62 -3.69 10.84
N LEU A 35 9.27 -3.29 12.07
CA LEU A 35 8.18 -2.36 12.34
C LEU A 35 8.39 -0.99 11.67
N LYS A 36 9.61 -0.43 11.72
CA LYS A 36 9.94 0.81 11.00
C LYS A 36 9.79 0.67 9.49
N LEU A 37 10.29 -0.44 8.93
CA LEU A 37 10.20 -0.71 7.50
C LEU A 37 8.74 -0.83 7.03
N MET A 38 7.93 -1.61 7.75
CA MET A 38 6.50 -1.79 7.43
C MET A 38 5.73 -0.47 7.56
N THR A 39 6.00 0.31 8.60
CA THR A 39 5.40 1.64 8.82
C THR A 39 5.69 2.58 7.64
N ARG A 40 6.95 2.62 7.17
CA ARG A 40 7.34 3.43 6.01
C ARG A 40 6.60 2.98 4.75
N ARG A 41 6.61 1.67 4.45
CA ARG A 41 5.93 1.12 3.26
C ARG A 41 4.44 1.39 3.25
N LEU A 42 3.76 1.18 4.38
CA LEU A 42 2.32 1.46 4.49
C LEU A 42 2.01 2.96 4.30
N THR A 43 2.89 3.84 4.78
CA THR A 43 2.76 5.28 4.55
C THR A 43 2.89 5.63 3.06
N GLU A 44 3.92 5.11 2.38
CA GLU A 44 4.15 5.35 0.94
C GLU A 44 2.99 4.80 0.09
N VAL A 45 2.52 3.58 0.37
CA VAL A 45 1.39 2.97 -0.33
C VAL A 45 0.09 3.74 -0.06
N GLY A 46 -0.16 4.13 1.19
CA GLY A 46 -1.35 4.91 1.57
C GLY A 46 -1.41 6.26 0.84
N GLN A 47 -0.27 6.96 0.71
CA GLN A 47 -0.18 8.20 -0.07
C GLN A 47 -0.52 7.97 -1.55
N ARG A 48 0.00 6.92 -2.17
CA ARG A 48 -0.30 6.58 -3.57
C ARG A 48 -1.77 6.22 -3.78
N VAL A 49 -2.37 5.48 -2.86
CA VAL A 49 -3.80 5.14 -2.91
C VAL A 49 -4.63 6.42 -2.84
N ARG A 50 -4.37 7.32 -1.88
CA ARG A 50 -5.07 8.60 -1.76
C ARG A 50 -4.95 9.47 -3.01
N GLN A 51 -3.77 9.56 -3.61
CA GLN A 51 -3.56 10.29 -4.87
C GLN A 51 -4.41 9.70 -6.01
N ARG A 52 -4.46 8.36 -6.13
CA ARG A 52 -5.29 7.69 -7.16
C ARG A 52 -6.78 7.89 -6.90
N THR A 53 -7.24 7.85 -5.65
CA THR A 53 -8.63 8.16 -5.29
C THR A 53 -9.01 9.56 -5.77
N LEU A 54 -8.20 10.58 -5.48
CA LEU A 54 -8.46 11.96 -5.93
C LEU A 54 -8.50 12.09 -7.46
N GLN A 55 -7.66 11.35 -8.18
CA GLN A 55 -7.66 11.34 -9.66
C GLN A 55 -8.90 10.67 -10.26
N LEU A 56 -9.44 9.64 -9.59
CA LEU A 56 -10.56 8.85 -10.08
C LEU A 56 -11.92 9.37 -9.64
N GLN A 57 -11.98 10.23 -8.62
CA GLN A 57 -13.23 10.77 -8.09
C GLN A 57 -14.10 11.45 -9.16
N SER A 58 -13.51 12.06 -10.19
CA SER A 58 -14.23 12.69 -11.29
C SER A 58 -14.38 11.82 -12.55
N VAL A 59 -13.75 10.65 -12.60
CA VAL A 59 -13.66 9.77 -13.79
C VAL A 59 -14.44 8.47 -13.60
N ASP A 60 -14.36 7.87 -12.41
CA ASP A 60 -15.01 6.61 -12.05
C ASP A 60 -15.26 6.60 -10.52
N GLU A 61 -16.43 7.11 -10.13
CA GLU A 61 -16.87 7.20 -8.73
C GLU A 61 -16.88 5.83 -8.03
N LEU A 62 -17.30 4.76 -8.71
CA LEU A 62 -17.38 3.42 -8.13
C LEU A 62 -15.98 2.85 -7.81
N THR A 63 -15.00 3.07 -8.68
CA THR A 63 -13.62 2.66 -8.41
C THR A 63 -12.99 3.55 -7.34
N SER A 64 -13.30 4.86 -7.34
CA SER A 64 -12.87 5.80 -6.30
C SER A 64 -13.34 5.36 -4.91
N ASP A 65 -14.61 5.00 -4.75
CA ASP A 65 -15.15 4.54 -3.46
C ASP A 65 -14.42 3.30 -2.93
N LYS A 66 -14.09 2.34 -3.80
CA LYS A 66 -13.31 1.16 -3.39
C LYS A 66 -11.89 1.50 -2.94
N LEU A 67 -11.28 2.53 -3.53
CA LEU A 67 -9.97 3.02 -3.09
C LEU A 67 -10.05 3.82 -1.78
N GLN A 68 -11.17 4.50 -1.54
CA GLN A 68 -11.45 5.16 -0.26
C GLN A 68 -11.50 4.11 0.87
N ASP A 69 -12.23 3.01 0.69
CA ASP A 69 -12.30 1.90 1.66
C ASP A 69 -10.92 1.29 1.92
N LEU A 70 -10.15 1.06 0.84
CA LEU A 70 -8.78 0.56 0.96
C LEU A 70 -7.87 1.52 1.74
N SER A 71 -8.00 2.84 1.50
CA SER A 71 -7.25 3.85 2.25
C SER A 71 -7.55 3.79 3.74
N GLN A 72 -8.81 3.59 4.13
CA GLN A 72 -9.20 3.50 5.54
C GLN A 72 -8.58 2.27 6.23
N GLU A 73 -8.56 1.12 5.56
CA GLU A 73 -7.94 -0.09 6.13
C GLU A 73 -6.41 0.06 6.24
N LEU A 74 -5.76 0.70 5.26
CA LEU A 74 -4.32 1.02 5.34
C LEU A 74 -4.00 1.97 6.51
N ASP A 75 -4.82 3.00 6.73
CA ASP A 75 -4.65 3.93 7.85
C ASP A 75 -4.80 3.21 9.21
N LYS A 76 -5.75 2.29 9.31
CA LYS A 76 -5.95 1.45 10.50
C LYS A 76 -4.77 0.54 10.76
N GLN A 77 -4.22 -0.11 9.73
CA GLN A 77 -3.00 -0.92 9.85
C GLN A 77 -1.83 -0.06 10.31
N LEU A 78 -1.65 1.13 9.72
CA LEU A 78 -0.60 2.07 10.12
C LEU A 78 -0.73 2.49 11.59
N TRP A 79 -1.95 2.72 12.07
CA TRP A 79 -2.21 2.98 13.48
C TRP A 79 -1.80 1.79 14.37
N GLN A 80 -2.13 0.55 14.00
CA GLN A 80 -1.73 -0.64 14.75
C GLN A 80 -0.20 -0.79 14.82
N PHE A 81 0.51 -0.57 13.72
CA PHE A 81 1.98 -0.62 13.71
C PHE A 81 2.61 0.48 14.58
N ARG A 82 2.06 1.69 14.54
CA ARG A 82 2.50 2.78 15.41
C ARG A 82 2.25 2.48 16.89
N ALA A 83 1.13 1.84 17.22
CA ALA A 83 0.82 1.44 18.60
C ALA A 83 1.79 0.38 19.15
N HIS A 84 2.28 -0.54 18.31
CA HIS A 84 3.29 -1.53 18.71
C HIS A 84 4.73 -0.97 18.77
N LEU A 85 4.97 0.22 18.22
CA LEU A 85 6.26 0.90 18.26
C LEU A 85 6.45 1.82 19.46
N GLY A 86 5.36 2.25 20.10
CA GLY A 86 5.35 3.06 21.33
C GLY A 86 5.54 2.20 22.57
#